data_AF-A0A9W9DI00-F1
#
_entry.id   AF-A0A9W9DI00-F1
#
_cell.length_a   1.000
_cell.length_b   1.000
_cell.length_c   1.000
_cell.angle_alpha   90.00
_cell.angle_beta   90.00
_cell.angle_gamma   90.00
#
_symmetry.space_group_name_H-M   'P 1'
#
loop_
_entity.id
_entity.type
_entity.pdbx_description
1 polymer ?
#
loop_
_entity_poly.entity_id
_entity_poly.type
_entity_poly.pdbx_seq_one_letter_code
_entity_poly.pdbx_strand_id
1 'polypeptide(L)'
;MPSWQIQTYTVSDGIELSFTDSGAPPDSRDYTTVLFVHGGVFNAYQFRKVHAHAHALNLRTVLIHRRDYAGSTPYSSSEIEELEQGSAAFWERLSAQVAEFMEIFIKRERIPKLNRQKSSGGNGGVAIFGWSAGCSTVLSLLGLTRNPMISEDLYIGLQEYIGNCIIYDPPYFCFGYIPPSDNRNYIPWNDPAVSAEDLPGVVAEWISSYYDHPCYDPVSQSLSSKAGIHDLDGIRQKGDRMSVSSWTDEETAMGLEGTPAKNEVLA
;
A
#
# COMPACT_ATOMS: atom_id res chain seq x y z
N MET A 1 -18.88 16.45 3.45
CA MET A 1 -18.11 15.29 3.95
C MET A 1 -17.27 15.77 5.12
N PRO A 2 -17.08 15.00 6.20
CA PRO A 2 -16.10 15.36 7.22
C PRO A 2 -14.73 15.55 6.56
N SER A 3 -14.07 16.67 6.83
CA SER A 3 -12.67 16.87 6.45
C SER A 3 -11.81 16.18 7.51
N TRP A 4 -11.30 14.98 7.20
CA TRP A 4 -10.37 14.30 8.08
C TRP A 4 -9.05 15.07 8.10
N GLN A 5 -8.61 15.48 9.28
CA GLN A 5 -7.37 16.24 9.42
C GLN A 5 -6.17 15.32 9.21
N ILE A 6 -5.19 15.82 8.47
CA ILE A 6 -3.88 15.19 8.38
C ILE A 6 -3.20 15.30 9.74
N GLN A 7 -2.69 14.17 10.21
CA GLN A 7 -1.91 14.02 11.42
C GLN A 7 -0.53 13.48 11.04
N THR A 8 0.44 13.68 11.92
CA THR A 8 1.81 13.19 11.72
C THR A 8 2.32 12.58 12.99
N TYR A 9 2.90 11.38 12.88
CA TYR A 9 3.69 10.78 13.94
C TYR A 9 5.16 10.71 13.52
N THR A 10 6.04 11.03 14.46
CA THR A 10 7.49 10.87 14.31
C THR A 10 7.89 9.50 14.86
N VAL A 11 8.55 8.70 14.02
CA VAL A 11 9.16 7.41 14.37
C VAL A 11 10.68 7.60 14.55
N SER A 12 11.44 6.52 14.73
CA SER A 12 12.91 6.58 14.89
C SER A 12 13.58 7.37 13.77
N ASP A 13 14.75 7.94 14.10
CA ASP A 13 15.57 8.80 13.23
C ASP A 13 14.89 10.11 12.79
N GLY A 14 13.83 10.53 13.48
CA GLY A 14 13.11 11.76 13.17
C GLY A 14 12.24 11.66 11.92
N ILE A 15 11.98 10.44 11.44
CA ILE A 15 11.13 10.18 10.28
C ILE A 15 9.67 10.49 10.63
N GLU A 16 9.05 11.34 9.83
CA GLU A 16 7.65 11.72 9.96
C GLU A 16 6.79 10.94 8.96
N LEU A 17 5.73 10.33 9.47
CA LEU A 17 4.71 9.66 8.66
C LEU A 17 3.38 10.37 8.87
N SER A 18 2.87 10.97 7.80
CA SER A 18 1.56 11.60 7.81
C SER A 18 0.45 10.60 7.51
N PHE A 19 -0.72 10.83 8.07
CA PHE A 19 -1.88 9.97 7.90
C PHE A 19 -3.19 10.72 8.14
N THR A 20 -4.29 10.14 7.69
CA THR A 20 -5.65 10.52 8.10
C THR A 20 -6.31 9.36 8.83
N ASP A 21 -7.28 9.68 9.69
CA ASP A 21 -7.90 8.71 10.59
C ASP A 21 -9.41 9.00 10.70
N SER A 22 -10.23 7.96 10.55
CA SER A 22 -11.69 8.05 10.72
C SER A 22 -12.11 8.25 12.17
N GLY A 23 -11.19 8.01 13.12
CA GLY A 23 -11.47 7.87 14.54
C GLY A 23 -12.16 6.53 14.85
N ALA A 24 -12.21 6.22 16.15
CA ALA A 24 -12.91 5.04 16.64
C ALA A 24 -14.44 5.11 16.38
N PRO A 25 -15.09 4.00 16.01
CA PRO A 25 -16.54 3.94 15.97
C PRO A 25 -17.16 4.32 17.33
N PRO A 26 -18.19 5.18 17.37
CA PRO A 26 -18.86 5.54 18.60
C PRO A 26 -19.34 4.32 19.38
N ASP A 27 -19.16 4.34 20.70
CA ASP A 27 -19.62 3.30 21.64
C ASP A 27 -19.05 1.88 21.41
N SER A 28 -18.12 1.71 20.47
CA SER A 28 -17.46 0.42 20.23
C SER A 28 -16.21 0.26 21.10
N ARG A 29 -16.02 -0.97 21.60
CA ARG A 29 -14.83 -1.37 22.38
C ARG A 29 -14.06 -2.51 21.75
N ASP A 30 -14.50 -2.99 20.60
CA ASP A 30 -13.95 -4.15 19.90
C ASP A 30 -13.83 -3.92 18.38
N TYR A 31 -13.81 -2.67 17.93
CA TYR A 31 -13.59 -2.34 16.52
C TYR A 31 -12.22 -2.79 16.03
N THR A 32 -12.13 -3.11 14.73
CA THR A 32 -10.85 -3.39 14.07
C THR A 32 -10.31 -2.13 13.42
N THR A 33 -9.04 -1.83 13.65
CA THR A 33 -8.32 -0.78 12.91
C THR A 33 -7.78 -1.36 11.61
N VAL A 34 -7.96 -0.68 10.48
CA VAL A 34 -7.36 -1.05 9.19
C VAL A 34 -6.37 0.04 8.78
N LEU A 35 -5.08 -0.32 8.73
CA LEU A 35 -4.00 0.55 8.26
C LEU A 35 -3.81 0.36 6.75
N PHE A 36 -4.06 1.40 5.96
CA PHE A 36 -3.95 1.39 4.50
C PHE A 36 -2.60 1.93 4.04
N VAL A 37 -1.84 1.09 3.36
CA VAL A 37 -0.59 1.41 2.69
C VAL A 37 -0.84 1.46 1.19
N HIS A 38 -0.80 2.65 0.61
CA HIS A 38 -1.12 2.88 -0.80
C HIS A 38 -0.01 2.41 -1.75
N GLY A 39 -0.37 2.29 -3.03
CA GLY A 39 0.50 1.89 -4.14
C GLY A 39 1.37 3.01 -4.68
N GLY A 40 1.89 2.81 -5.89
CA GLY A 40 2.77 3.75 -6.57
C GLY A 40 2.04 4.82 -7.36
N VAL A 41 2.58 6.04 -7.43
CA VAL A 41 2.00 7.25 -8.08
C VAL A 41 0.72 7.78 -7.42
N PHE A 42 -0.08 6.90 -6.81
CA PHE A 42 -1.27 7.27 -6.06
C PHE A 42 -0.98 7.32 -4.56
N ASN A 43 -1.51 8.31 -3.85
CA ASN A 43 -1.26 8.49 -2.42
C ASN A 43 -2.47 8.09 -1.53
N ALA A 44 -2.39 8.34 -0.22
CA ALA A 44 -3.42 7.93 0.74
C ALA A 44 -4.80 8.61 0.50
N TYR A 45 -4.83 9.79 -0.16
CA TYR A 45 -6.06 10.56 -0.43
C TYR A 45 -7.07 9.76 -1.28
N GLN A 46 -6.60 8.87 -2.14
CA GLN A 46 -7.48 8.03 -2.98
C GLN A 46 -8.43 7.16 -2.13
N PHE A 47 -7.98 6.76 -0.94
CA PHE A 47 -8.76 5.94 -0.02
C PHE A 47 -9.65 6.77 0.90
N ARG A 48 -9.64 8.12 0.87
CA ARG A 48 -10.36 8.96 1.84
C ARG A 48 -11.86 8.66 1.98
N LYS A 49 -12.50 8.16 0.91
CA LYS A 49 -13.92 7.79 0.91
C LYS A 49 -14.19 6.59 1.84
N VAL A 50 -13.21 5.71 2.09
CA VAL A 50 -13.37 4.56 2.99
C VAL A 50 -13.66 4.98 4.43
N HIS A 51 -13.14 6.13 4.86
CA HIS A 51 -13.44 6.69 6.19
C HIS A 51 -14.94 6.86 6.42
N ALA A 52 -15.69 7.27 5.40
CA ALA A 52 -17.13 7.48 5.50
C ALA A 52 -17.93 6.18 5.68
N HIS A 53 -17.32 5.03 5.38
CA HIS A 53 -17.95 3.71 5.47
C HIS A 53 -17.48 2.89 6.68
N ALA A 54 -16.38 3.30 7.33
CA ALA A 54 -15.69 2.53 8.35
C ALA A 54 -16.58 2.20 9.56
N HIS A 55 -17.23 3.21 10.16
CA HIS A 55 -17.96 3.04 11.42
C HIS A 55 -19.16 2.10 11.30
N ALA A 56 -19.88 2.13 10.17
CA ALA A 56 -21.01 1.23 9.93
C ALA A 56 -20.61 -0.26 9.88
N LEU A 57 -19.32 -0.53 9.67
CA LEU A 57 -18.73 -1.87 9.62
C LEU A 57 -17.96 -2.20 10.92
N ASN A 58 -18.08 -1.38 11.97
CA ASN A 58 -17.27 -1.47 13.20
C ASN A 58 -15.76 -1.42 12.92
N LEU A 59 -15.36 -0.58 11.96
CA LEU A 59 -13.96 -0.36 11.59
C LEU A 59 -13.49 1.06 11.91
N ARG A 60 -12.20 1.19 12.19
CA ARG A 60 -11.45 2.46 12.13
C ARG A 60 -10.48 2.36 10.97
N THR A 61 -10.47 3.33 10.07
CA THR A 61 -9.54 3.34 8.94
C THR A 61 -8.46 4.38 9.14
N VAL A 62 -7.21 4.01 8.87
CA VAL A 62 -6.03 4.85 9.00
C VAL A 62 -5.30 4.82 7.67
N LEU A 63 -5.20 5.96 7.00
CA LEU A 63 -4.62 6.07 5.65
C LEU A 63 -3.25 6.73 5.77
N ILE A 64 -2.18 5.94 5.68
CA ILE A 64 -0.81 6.44 5.84
C ILE A 64 -0.25 6.89 4.49
N HIS A 65 0.34 8.08 4.43
CA HIS A 65 1.20 8.49 3.34
C HIS A 65 2.57 7.84 3.53
N ARG A 66 3.00 7.07 2.55
CA ARG A 66 4.31 6.42 2.57
C ARG A 66 5.43 7.46 2.53
N ARG A 67 6.66 7.04 2.85
CA ARG A 67 7.85 7.86 2.59
C ARG A 67 7.99 8.14 1.09
N ASP A 68 8.60 9.28 0.75
CA ASP A 68 8.63 9.89 -0.59
C ASP A 68 7.29 10.42 -1.13
N TYR A 69 6.22 10.38 -0.33
CA TYR A 69 4.92 10.98 -0.68
C TYR A 69 4.65 12.25 0.12
N ALA A 70 3.83 13.15 -0.43
CA ALA A 70 3.53 14.43 0.20
C ALA A 70 3.02 14.25 1.64
N GLY A 71 3.62 15.00 2.57
CA GLY A 71 3.32 14.98 4.00
C GLY A 71 4.19 14.03 4.85
N SER A 72 4.92 13.10 4.24
CA SER A 72 5.83 12.19 4.93
C SER A 72 7.29 12.44 4.56
N THR A 73 8.23 12.03 5.42
CA THR A 73 9.66 12.26 5.19
C THR A 73 10.17 11.44 3.99
N PRO A 74 10.89 12.07 3.03
CA PRO A 74 11.49 11.35 1.91
C PRO A 74 12.62 10.41 2.37
N TYR A 75 13.01 9.48 1.51
CA TYR A 75 14.21 8.67 1.70
C TYR A 75 15.47 9.52 1.53
N SER A 76 16.46 9.27 2.38
CA SER A 76 17.79 9.86 2.25
C SER A 76 18.58 9.22 1.11
N SER A 77 19.61 9.89 0.60
CA SER A 77 20.47 9.35 -0.47
C SER A 77 21.08 8.00 -0.11
N SER A 78 21.47 7.79 1.16
CA SER A 78 22.03 6.52 1.61
C SER A 78 20.99 5.38 1.62
N GLU A 79 19.75 5.68 1.96
CA GLU A 79 18.67 4.68 1.90
C GLU A 79 18.36 4.30 0.43
N ILE A 80 18.43 5.27 -0.48
CA ILE A 80 18.29 4.99 -1.91
C ILE A 80 19.45 4.14 -2.43
N GLU A 81 20.69 4.43 -2.02
CA GLU A 81 21.84 3.60 -2.38
C GLU A 81 21.71 2.16 -1.85
N GLU A 82 21.23 1.97 -0.60
CA GLU A 82 20.93 0.65 -0.05
C GLU A 82 19.92 -0.12 -0.92
N LEU A 83 18.86 0.55 -1.35
CA LEU A 83 17.82 -0.01 -2.21
C LEU A 83 18.37 -0.40 -3.59
N GLU A 84 19.14 0.48 -4.24
CA GLU A 84 19.77 0.22 -5.55
C GLU A 84 20.72 -0.98 -5.52
N GLN A 85 21.38 -1.21 -4.39
CA GLN A 85 22.27 -2.34 -4.18
C GLN A 85 21.52 -3.65 -3.82
N GLY A 86 20.19 -3.60 -3.70
CA GLY A 86 19.38 -4.74 -3.26
C GLY A 86 19.60 -5.12 -1.80
N SER A 87 20.00 -4.16 -0.95
CA SER A 87 20.29 -4.41 0.45
C SER A 87 19.01 -4.70 1.24
N ALA A 88 19.03 -5.79 2.03
CA ALA A 88 17.96 -6.11 2.96
C ALA A 88 17.73 -5.00 4.00
N ALA A 89 18.78 -4.23 4.33
CA ALA A 89 18.73 -3.17 5.34
C ALA A 89 17.67 -2.10 5.01
N PHE A 90 17.44 -1.80 3.72
CA PHE A 90 16.41 -0.85 3.32
C PHE A 90 15.01 -1.31 3.76
N TRP A 91 14.66 -2.57 3.46
CA TRP A 91 13.36 -3.16 3.77
C TRP A 91 13.21 -3.44 5.27
N GLU A 92 14.29 -3.84 5.94
CA GLU A 92 14.34 -3.99 7.40
C GLU A 92 14.06 -2.65 8.09
N ARG A 93 14.69 -1.56 7.63
CA ARG A 93 14.47 -0.22 8.17
C ARG A 93 13.05 0.28 7.91
N LEU A 94 12.55 0.13 6.68
CA LEU A 94 11.19 0.53 6.31
C LEU A 94 10.14 -0.21 7.15
N SER A 95 10.28 -1.52 7.32
CA SER A 95 9.35 -2.31 8.14
C SER A 95 9.45 -1.96 9.62
N ALA A 96 10.65 -1.69 10.15
CA ALA A 96 10.81 -1.20 11.53
C ALA A 96 10.09 0.15 11.76
N GLN A 97 10.24 1.10 10.84
CA GLN A 97 9.57 2.41 10.90
C GLN A 97 8.04 2.28 10.90
N VAL A 98 7.47 1.39 10.08
CA VAL A 98 6.01 1.16 10.09
C VAL A 98 5.56 0.39 11.33
N ALA A 99 6.38 -0.53 11.85
CA ALA A 99 6.13 -1.22 13.12
C ALA A 99 6.07 -0.24 14.30
N GLU A 100 7.00 0.71 14.36
CA GLU A 100 7.02 1.78 15.36
C GLU A 100 5.82 2.70 15.22
N PHE A 101 5.44 3.09 13.99
CA PHE A 101 4.21 3.84 13.76
C PHE A 101 2.99 3.13 14.36
N MET A 102 2.85 1.82 14.11
CA MET A 102 1.76 1.02 14.68
C MET A 102 1.81 1.01 16.20
N GLU A 103 3.00 0.87 16.79
CA GLU A 103 3.15 0.88 18.25
C GLU A 103 2.70 2.21 18.87
N ILE A 104 3.16 3.32 18.29
CA ILE A 104 2.77 4.67 18.70
C ILE A 104 1.25 4.84 18.58
N PHE A 105 0.67 4.45 17.44
CA PHE A 105 -0.75 4.53 17.20
C PHE A 105 -1.56 3.69 18.18
N ILE A 106 -1.19 2.42 18.37
CA ILE A 106 -1.83 1.51 19.33
C ILE A 106 -1.87 2.12 20.73
N LYS A 107 -0.74 2.65 21.21
CA LYS A 107 -0.62 3.23 22.56
C LYS A 107 -1.40 4.53 22.70
N ARG A 108 -1.24 5.48 21.76
CA ARG A 108 -1.88 6.80 21.82
C ARG A 108 -3.39 6.70 21.68
N GLU A 109 -3.83 5.89 20.74
CA GLU A 109 -5.23 5.78 20.33
C GLU A 109 -6.00 4.69 21.07
N ARG A 110 -5.33 3.96 21.98
CA ARG A 110 -5.89 2.91 22.83
C ARG A 110 -6.65 1.86 22.02
N ILE A 111 -6.00 1.35 20.98
CA ILE A 111 -6.60 0.37 20.09
C ILE A 111 -6.98 -0.89 20.88
N PRO A 112 -8.18 -1.47 20.67
CA PRO A 112 -8.55 -2.73 21.30
C PRO A 112 -7.58 -3.85 20.92
N LYS A 113 -7.22 -4.71 21.87
CA LYS A 113 -6.43 -5.92 21.58
C LYS A 113 -7.20 -6.86 20.67
N LEU A 114 -6.47 -7.66 19.89
CA LEU A 114 -7.06 -8.67 19.04
C LEU A 114 -7.66 -9.81 19.87
N ASN A 115 -8.96 -10.06 19.72
CA ASN A 115 -9.61 -11.20 20.38
C ASN A 115 -9.44 -12.50 19.57
N ARG A 116 -8.38 -13.25 19.84
CA ARG A 116 -8.06 -14.51 19.15
C ARG A 116 -9.00 -15.69 19.46
N GLN A 117 -9.95 -15.56 20.40
CA GLN A 117 -10.83 -16.67 20.79
C GLN A 117 -12.00 -16.90 19.83
N LYS A 118 -12.27 -15.98 18.89
CA LYS A 118 -13.31 -16.16 17.87
C LYS A 118 -12.74 -16.87 16.64
N SER A 119 -13.36 -18.00 16.26
CA SER A 119 -12.95 -18.88 15.15
C SER A 119 -13.11 -18.28 13.74
N SER A 120 -13.70 -17.08 13.61
CA SER A 120 -14.02 -16.41 12.34
C SER A 120 -13.23 -15.12 12.09
N GLY A 121 -12.04 -14.99 12.67
CA GLY A 121 -11.30 -13.73 12.72
C GLY A 121 -11.75 -12.91 13.94
N GLY A 122 -10.82 -12.62 14.84
CA GLY A 122 -11.09 -11.85 16.05
C GLY A 122 -11.54 -10.43 15.76
N ASN A 123 -12.48 -9.92 16.56
CA ASN A 123 -12.73 -8.48 16.67
C ASN A 123 -11.54 -7.81 17.39
N GLY A 124 -11.39 -6.50 17.23
CA GLY A 124 -10.25 -5.76 17.77
C GLY A 124 -9.02 -5.81 16.87
N GLY A 125 -7.92 -5.25 17.38
CA GLY A 125 -6.62 -5.31 16.75
C GLY A 125 -6.45 -4.40 15.52
N VAL A 126 -5.41 -4.72 14.76
CA VAL A 126 -5.00 -4.03 13.53
C VAL A 126 -4.96 -5.04 12.38
N ALA A 127 -5.63 -4.70 11.30
CA ALA A 127 -5.43 -5.28 9.99
C ALA A 127 -4.55 -4.34 9.15
N ILE A 128 -3.59 -4.91 8.42
CA ILE A 128 -2.71 -4.14 7.55
C ILE A 128 -3.15 -4.42 6.11
N PHE A 129 -3.47 -3.37 5.37
CA PHE A 129 -3.87 -3.42 3.97
C PHE A 129 -2.78 -2.80 3.12
N GLY A 130 -2.24 -3.56 2.17
CA GLY A 130 -1.36 -3.06 1.12
C GLY A 130 -2.09 -3.13 -0.21
N TRP A 131 -2.01 -2.07 -1.00
CA TRP A 131 -2.44 -2.10 -2.40
C TRP A 131 -1.26 -1.86 -3.33
N SER A 132 -1.20 -2.62 -4.43
CA SER A 132 -0.16 -2.48 -5.46
C SER A 132 1.24 -2.49 -4.83
N ALA A 133 2.12 -1.52 -5.16
CA ALA A 133 3.47 -1.40 -4.59
C ALA A 133 3.50 -1.28 -3.05
N GLY A 134 2.40 -0.83 -2.42
CA GLY A 134 2.26 -0.83 -0.96
C GLY A 134 2.31 -2.23 -0.34
N CYS A 135 2.03 -3.27 -1.14
CA CYS A 135 2.18 -4.66 -0.72
C CYS A 135 3.62 -5.02 -0.36
N SER A 136 4.64 -4.43 -1.00
CA SER A 136 6.05 -4.68 -0.64
C SER A 136 6.33 -4.33 0.82
N THR A 137 5.87 -3.15 1.27
CA THR A 137 5.98 -2.73 2.68
C THR A 137 5.28 -3.71 3.62
N VAL A 138 4.09 -4.17 3.25
CA VAL A 138 3.33 -5.14 4.07
C VAL A 138 4.03 -6.50 4.12
N LEU A 139 4.61 -6.96 3.02
CA LEU A 139 5.39 -8.20 2.98
C LEU A 139 6.67 -8.08 3.81
N SER A 140 7.37 -6.94 3.78
CA SER A 140 8.51 -6.68 4.68
C SER A 140 8.08 -6.72 6.15
N LEU A 141 6.90 -6.19 6.48
CA LEU A 141 6.26 -6.31 7.81
C LEU A 141 5.79 -7.72 8.17
N LEU A 142 5.73 -8.68 7.25
CA LEU A 142 5.52 -10.09 7.64
C LEU A 142 6.84 -10.78 8.00
N GLY A 143 7.98 -10.22 7.56
CA GLY A 143 9.32 -10.65 7.90
C GLY A 143 9.82 -10.24 9.29
N LEU A 144 8.98 -9.59 10.13
CA LEU A 144 9.38 -8.99 11.42
C LEU A 144 10.16 -9.93 12.33
N THR A 145 9.81 -11.22 12.33
CA THR A 145 10.45 -12.24 13.20
C THR A 145 11.95 -12.39 12.96
N ARG A 146 12.46 -11.92 11.81
CA ARG A 146 13.87 -12.01 11.43
C ARG A 146 14.51 -10.64 11.22
N ASN A 147 13.79 -9.55 11.48
CA ASN A 147 14.28 -8.20 11.26
C ASN A 147 15.14 -7.75 12.46
N PRO A 148 16.46 -7.52 12.29
CA PRO A 148 17.36 -7.15 13.37
C PRO A 148 17.11 -5.72 13.91
N MET A 149 16.36 -4.89 13.19
CA MET A 149 16.02 -3.52 13.59
C MET A 149 14.77 -3.47 14.49
N ILE A 150 14.16 -4.61 14.79
CA ILE A 150 12.93 -4.69 15.59
C ILE A 150 13.23 -5.36 16.91
N SER A 151 12.98 -4.64 18.00
CA SER A 151 13.18 -5.19 19.34
C SER A 151 12.18 -6.29 19.65
N GLU A 152 12.58 -7.21 20.53
CA GLU A 152 11.70 -8.28 21.01
C GLU A 152 10.43 -7.72 21.66
N ASP A 153 10.56 -6.63 22.44
CA ASP A 153 9.42 -5.94 23.06
C ASP A 153 8.43 -5.38 22.04
N LEU A 154 8.92 -4.75 20.97
CA LEU A 154 8.09 -4.23 19.89
C LEU A 154 7.36 -5.38 19.18
N TYR A 155 8.08 -6.45 18.86
CA TYR A 155 7.50 -7.63 18.21
C TYR A 155 6.41 -8.27 19.08
N ILE A 156 6.69 -8.55 20.36
CA ILE A 156 5.73 -9.14 21.31
C ILE A 156 4.52 -8.23 21.45
N GLY A 157 4.74 -6.92 21.60
CA GLY A 157 3.67 -5.93 21.70
C GLY A 157 2.75 -5.95 20.49
N LEU A 158 3.31 -5.93 19.27
CA LEU A 158 2.52 -5.95 18.04
C LEU A 158 1.78 -7.27 17.81
N GLN A 159 2.32 -8.40 18.26
CA GLN A 159 1.67 -9.72 18.15
C GLN A 159 0.30 -9.77 18.85
N GLU A 160 0.08 -8.94 19.87
CA GLU A 160 -1.20 -8.84 20.57
C GLU A 160 -2.29 -8.09 19.78
N TYR A 161 -1.91 -7.34 18.74
CA TYR A 161 -2.83 -6.49 17.97
C TYR A 161 -2.95 -6.91 16.51
N ILE A 162 -1.87 -7.33 15.85
CA ILE A 162 -1.91 -7.64 14.42
C ILE A 162 -2.67 -8.96 14.20
N GLY A 163 -3.77 -8.86 13.46
CA GLY A 163 -4.68 -9.98 13.21
C GLY A 163 -4.74 -10.43 11.76
N ASN A 164 -4.78 -9.48 10.82
CA ASN A 164 -4.94 -9.77 9.40
C ASN A 164 -3.96 -8.96 8.55
N CYS A 165 -3.53 -9.57 7.45
CA CYS A 165 -2.76 -8.94 6.41
C CYS A 165 -3.53 -9.10 5.09
N ILE A 166 -3.80 -7.98 4.41
CA ILE A 166 -4.54 -7.93 3.15
C ILE A 166 -3.58 -7.43 2.10
N ILE A 167 -3.23 -8.32 1.16
CA ILE A 167 -2.41 -8.01 0.00
C ILE A 167 -3.36 -7.87 -1.19
N TYR A 168 -3.62 -6.63 -1.60
CA TYR A 168 -4.61 -6.31 -2.63
C TYR A 168 -3.94 -5.91 -3.93
N ASP A 169 -4.13 -6.73 -4.96
CA ASP A 169 -3.58 -6.54 -6.30
C ASP A 169 -2.05 -6.29 -6.31
N PRO A 170 -1.24 -7.18 -5.71
CA PRO A 170 0.20 -7.03 -5.66
C PRO A 170 0.82 -7.24 -7.06
N PRO A 171 1.67 -6.31 -7.54
CA PRO A 171 2.46 -6.55 -8.75
C PRO A 171 3.49 -7.65 -8.50
N TYR A 172 3.95 -8.28 -9.59
CA TYR A 172 4.88 -9.42 -9.55
C TYR A 172 6.17 -9.13 -8.76
N PHE A 173 6.66 -7.89 -8.80
CA PHE A 173 7.91 -7.50 -8.13
C PHE A 173 7.79 -7.53 -6.61
N CYS A 174 6.58 -7.37 -6.03
CA CYS A 174 6.38 -7.52 -4.59
C CYS A 174 6.78 -8.92 -4.08
N PHE A 175 6.77 -9.93 -4.96
CA PHE A 175 7.17 -11.30 -4.65
C PHE A 175 8.57 -11.66 -5.15
N GLY A 176 9.33 -10.69 -5.68
CA GLY A 176 10.65 -10.94 -6.26
C GLY A 176 10.61 -11.78 -7.54
N TYR A 177 9.48 -11.84 -8.23
CA TYR A 177 9.40 -12.52 -9.51
C TYR A 177 10.10 -11.71 -10.60
N ILE A 178 10.88 -12.40 -11.42
CA ILE A 178 11.51 -11.80 -12.59
C ILE A 178 10.59 -12.10 -13.78
N PRO A 179 10.14 -11.08 -14.54
CA PRO A 179 9.41 -11.30 -15.78
C PRO A 179 10.21 -12.21 -16.73
N PRO A 180 9.54 -13.06 -17.53
CA PRO A 180 10.25 -13.89 -18.49
C PRO A 180 10.99 -13.00 -19.50
N SER A 181 12.12 -13.49 -20.03
CA SER A 181 13.01 -12.71 -20.91
C SER A 181 12.34 -12.23 -22.20
N ASP A 182 11.28 -12.91 -22.62
CA ASP A 182 10.43 -12.60 -23.77
C ASP A 182 9.14 -11.86 -23.37
N ASN A 183 9.11 -11.24 -22.18
CA ASN A 183 8.01 -10.40 -21.76
C ASN A 183 7.78 -9.29 -22.78
N ARG A 184 6.57 -9.27 -23.35
CA ARG A 184 6.13 -8.31 -24.35
C ARG A 184 5.15 -7.27 -23.82
N ASN A 185 4.85 -7.34 -22.52
CA ASN A 185 3.87 -6.44 -21.91
C ASN A 185 4.46 -5.04 -21.79
N TYR A 186 3.63 -4.05 -22.10
CA TYR A 186 3.92 -2.65 -21.94
C TYR A 186 4.11 -2.33 -20.46
N ILE A 187 5.20 -1.61 -20.18
CA ILE A 187 5.57 -1.17 -18.84
C ILE A 187 5.94 0.32 -18.98
N PRO A 188 5.13 1.26 -18.45
CA PRO A 188 5.30 2.69 -18.72
C PRO A 188 6.70 3.23 -18.40
N TRP A 189 7.31 2.78 -17.30
CA TRP A 189 8.64 3.24 -16.88
C TRP A 189 9.80 2.68 -17.72
N ASN A 190 9.53 1.74 -18.62
CA ASN A 190 10.48 1.24 -19.60
C ASN A 190 10.29 1.89 -20.99
N ASP A 191 9.28 2.74 -21.18
CA ASP A 191 8.98 3.39 -22.45
C ASP A 191 9.85 4.64 -22.64
N PRO A 192 10.84 4.63 -23.56
CA PRO A 192 11.72 5.77 -23.78
C PRO A 192 11.01 6.98 -24.40
N ALA A 193 9.79 6.82 -24.91
CA ALA A 193 8.98 7.91 -25.43
C ALA A 193 8.24 8.69 -24.34
N VAL A 194 8.15 8.15 -23.12
CA VAL A 194 7.48 8.79 -21.98
C VAL A 194 8.50 9.62 -21.21
N SER A 195 8.25 10.92 -21.10
CA SER A 195 9.10 11.82 -20.31
C SER A 195 8.92 11.55 -18.81
N ALA A 196 9.90 11.95 -17.99
CA ALA A 196 9.76 11.86 -16.53
C ALA A 196 8.58 12.68 -15.98
N GLU A 197 8.22 13.77 -16.66
CA GLU A 197 7.11 14.65 -16.29
C GLU A 197 5.75 14.00 -16.62
N ASP A 198 5.65 13.30 -17.76
CA ASP A 198 4.42 12.64 -18.20
C ASP A 198 4.19 11.27 -17.53
N LEU A 199 5.25 10.65 -17.02
CA LEU A 199 5.23 9.29 -16.48
C LEU A 199 4.12 9.05 -15.43
N PRO A 200 3.89 9.92 -14.43
CA PRO A 200 2.82 9.71 -13.45
C PRO A 200 1.43 9.62 -14.10
N GLY A 201 1.14 10.48 -15.09
CA GLY A 201 -0.12 10.47 -15.81
C GLY A 201 -0.30 9.20 -16.62
N VAL A 202 0.73 8.81 -17.38
CA VAL A 202 0.72 7.57 -18.18
C VAL A 202 0.56 6.34 -17.29
N VAL A 203 1.26 6.28 -16.14
CA VAL A 203 1.12 5.19 -15.17
C VAL A 203 -0.29 5.13 -14.59
N ALA A 204 -0.87 6.28 -14.21
CA ALA A 204 -2.22 6.32 -13.65
C ALA A 204 -3.28 5.85 -14.68
N GLU A 205 -3.14 6.26 -15.94
CA GLU A 205 -3.98 5.76 -17.04
C GLU A 205 -3.81 4.25 -17.26
N TRP A 206 -2.57 3.77 -17.32
CA TRP A 206 -2.24 2.36 -17.56
C TRP A 206 -2.74 1.45 -16.43
N ILE A 207 -2.48 1.79 -15.15
CA ILE A 207 -2.90 0.99 -13.98
C ILE A 207 -4.41 0.95 -13.84
N SER A 208 -5.10 2.05 -14.14
CA SER A 208 -6.55 2.14 -13.95
C SER A 208 -7.37 1.69 -15.15
N SER A 209 -6.70 1.24 -16.21
CA SER A 209 -7.32 0.76 -17.44
C SER A 209 -8.00 -0.59 -17.26
N TYR A 210 -9.08 -0.78 -18.00
CA TYR A 210 -9.75 -2.06 -18.16
C TYR A 210 -9.21 -2.73 -19.43
N TYR A 211 -8.54 -3.87 -19.26
CA TYR A 211 -7.97 -4.66 -20.36
C TYR A 211 -8.84 -5.86 -20.69
N ASP A 212 -8.82 -6.26 -21.96
CA ASP A 212 -9.63 -7.34 -22.50
C ASP A 212 -8.75 -8.58 -22.62
N HIS A 213 -8.47 -9.24 -21.50
CA HIS A 213 -7.61 -10.42 -21.48
C HIS A 213 -8.31 -11.61 -22.16
N PRO A 214 -7.82 -12.11 -23.32
CA PRO A 214 -8.49 -13.19 -24.04
C PRO A 214 -8.58 -14.50 -23.24
N CYS A 215 -7.73 -14.67 -22.24
CA CYS A 215 -7.70 -15.82 -21.35
C CYS A 215 -8.64 -15.73 -20.14
N TYR A 216 -9.31 -14.59 -19.95
CA TYR A 216 -10.29 -14.38 -18.89
C TYR A 216 -11.68 -14.82 -19.33
N ASP A 217 -12.31 -15.70 -18.56
CA ASP A 217 -13.70 -16.08 -18.75
C ASP A 217 -14.61 -15.19 -17.87
N PRO A 218 -15.41 -14.29 -18.45
CA PRO A 218 -16.28 -13.40 -17.69
C PRO A 218 -17.46 -14.13 -17.04
N VAL A 219 -17.82 -15.34 -17.49
CA VAL A 219 -18.92 -16.12 -16.92
C VAL A 219 -18.49 -16.76 -15.60
N SER A 220 -17.33 -17.42 -15.59
CA SER A 220 -16.77 -18.02 -14.38
C SER A 220 -15.94 -17.06 -13.54
N GLN A 221 -15.67 -15.85 -14.04
CA GLN A 221 -14.79 -14.85 -13.43
C GLN A 221 -13.40 -15.41 -13.11
N SER A 222 -12.85 -16.22 -14.02
CA SER A 222 -11.59 -16.94 -13.79
C SER A 222 -10.66 -16.87 -14.99
N LEU A 223 -9.36 -16.99 -14.71
CA LEU A 223 -8.33 -17.24 -15.71
C LEU A 223 -8.12 -18.76 -15.83
N SER A 224 -7.79 -19.22 -17.03
CA SER A 224 -7.31 -20.59 -17.23
C SER A 224 -6.10 -20.85 -16.32
N SER A 225 -6.02 -22.02 -15.68
CA SER A 225 -4.86 -22.42 -14.87
C SER A 225 -3.56 -22.56 -15.68
N LYS A 226 -3.66 -22.53 -17.01
CA LYS A 226 -2.53 -22.52 -17.94
C LYS A 226 -2.23 -21.14 -18.52
N ALA A 227 -3.06 -20.14 -18.25
CA ALA A 227 -2.84 -18.79 -18.74
C ALA A 227 -1.55 -18.23 -18.13
N GLY A 228 -0.67 -17.74 -18.98
CA GLY A 228 0.56 -17.05 -18.59
C GLY A 228 0.50 -15.57 -18.95
N ILE A 229 1.60 -14.88 -18.65
CA ILE A 229 1.74 -13.44 -18.90
C ILE A 229 1.61 -13.07 -20.39
N HIS A 230 1.82 -14.03 -21.31
CA HIS A 230 1.67 -13.82 -22.75
C HIS A 230 0.22 -13.92 -23.24
N ASP A 231 -0.68 -14.53 -22.45
CA ASP A 231 -2.09 -14.67 -22.78
C ASP A 231 -2.91 -13.45 -22.34
N LEU A 232 -2.29 -12.53 -21.61
CA LEU A 232 -2.87 -11.26 -21.21
C LEU A 232 -2.85 -10.29 -22.38
N ASP A 233 -3.91 -9.51 -22.52
CA ASP A 233 -3.83 -8.20 -23.16
C ASP A 233 -2.97 -7.25 -22.33
N GLY A 234 -1.65 -7.31 -22.54
CA GLY A 234 -0.71 -6.43 -21.86
C GLY A 234 0.19 -5.64 -22.79
N ILE A 235 0.00 -5.68 -24.12
CA ILE A 235 0.77 -4.87 -25.07
C ILE A 235 0.17 -3.46 -25.21
N ARG A 236 -1.14 -3.29 -24.95
CA ARG A 236 -1.79 -1.98 -25.01
C ARG A 236 -1.21 -1.04 -23.95
N GLN A 237 -1.00 0.22 -24.33
CA GLN A 237 -0.55 1.26 -23.41
C GLN A 237 -1.64 1.71 -22.42
N LYS A 238 -2.90 1.59 -22.83
CA LYS A 238 -4.09 1.79 -21.99
C LYS A 238 -5.32 1.14 -22.61
N GLY A 239 -6.33 0.91 -21.80
CA GLY A 239 -7.65 0.46 -22.23
C GLY A 239 -8.54 1.62 -22.69
N ASP A 240 -9.64 1.28 -23.35
CA ASP A 240 -10.64 2.28 -23.80
C ASP A 240 -11.45 2.86 -22.63
N ARG A 241 -11.40 2.19 -21.47
CA ARG A 241 -12.04 2.59 -20.22
C ARG A 241 -10.98 2.63 -19.13
N MET A 242 -11.02 3.66 -18.31
CA MET A 242 -10.09 3.88 -17.19
C MET A 242 -10.88 4.33 -15.97
N SER A 243 -10.50 3.89 -14.77
CA SER A 243 -11.16 4.36 -13.55
C SER A 243 -10.82 5.82 -13.25
N VAL A 244 -9.60 6.26 -13.54
CA VAL A 244 -9.17 7.65 -13.30
C VAL A 244 -9.88 8.67 -14.19
N SER A 245 -10.48 8.26 -15.32
CA SER A 245 -11.27 9.18 -16.15
C SER A 245 -12.58 9.62 -15.49
N SER A 246 -12.99 8.95 -14.40
CA SER A 246 -14.15 9.33 -13.60
C SER A 246 -13.82 10.27 -12.44
N TRP A 247 -12.54 10.57 -12.22
CA TRP A 247 -12.09 11.42 -11.12
C TRP A 247 -12.35 12.89 -11.42
N THR A 248 -12.70 13.63 -10.38
CA THR A 248 -12.73 15.10 -10.45
C THR A 248 -11.31 15.67 -10.51
N ASP A 249 -11.15 16.92 -10.97
CA ASP A 249 -9.85 17.61 -10.97
C ASP A 249 -9.19 17.65 -9.58
N GLU A 250 -9.99 17.83 -8.51
CA GLU A 250 -9.50 17.77 -7.13
C GLU A 250 -8.96 16.38 -6.78
N GLU A 251 -9.64 15.32 -7.21
CA GLU A 251 -9.21 13.95 -6.95
C GLU A 251 -7.91 13.60 -7.65
N THR A 252 -7.77 14.06 -8.90
CA THR A 252 -6.53 13.93 -9.65
C THR A 252 -5.40 14.71 -8.98
N ALA A 253 -5.64 15.98 -8.63
CA ALA A 253 -4.62 16.85 -8.04
C ALA A 253 -4.16 16.41 -6.64
N MET A 254 -5.08 15.86 -5.84
CA MET A 254 -4.80 15.45 -4.46
C MET A 254 -4.37 13.99 -4.34
N GLY A 255 -4.83 13.13 -5.26
CA GLY A 255 -4.66 11.67 -5.19
C GLY A 255 -3.48 11.13 -6.00
N LEU A 256 -2.95 11.90 -6.95
CA LEU A 256 -1.76 11.55 -7.73
C LEU A 256 -0.55 12.38 -7.32
N GLU A 257 0.61 11.78 -7.45
CA GLU A 257 1.89 12.38 -7.10
C GLU A 257 2.73 12.58 -8.35
N GLY A 258 3.43 13.70 -8.40
CA GLY A 258 4.27 14.04 -9.55
C GLY A 258 5.48 13.14 -9.73
N THR A 259 5.80 12.29 -8.75
CA THR A 259 6.91 11.33 -8.85
C THR A 259 6.58 10.10 -8.01
N PRO A 260 6.70 8.87 -8.56
CA PRO A 260 6.60 7.65 -7.75
C PRO A 260 7.70 7.61 -6.68
N ALA A 261 7.44 6.92 -5.57
CA ALA A 261 8.50 6.71 -4.57
C ALA A 261 9.63 5.88 -5.16
N LYS A 262 10.86 6.14 -4.71
CA LYS A 262 12.05 5.48 -5.26
C LYS A 262 12.03 3.96 -5.11
N ASN A 263 11.42 3.46 -4.04
CA ASN A 263 11.24 2.01 -3.79
C ASN A 263 10.17 1.32 -4.64
N GLU A 264 9.63 2.01 -5.65
CA GLU A 264 8.70 1.46 -6.63
C GLU A 264 9.34 1.36 -8.01
N VAL A 265 10.24 2.30 -8.32
CA VAL A 265 10.95 2.36 -9.60
C VAL A 265 12.19 1.46 -9.60
N LEU A 266 12.80 1.29 -8.43
CA LEU A 266 14.06 0.55 -8.24
C LEU A 266 13.87 -0.86 -7.66
N ALA A 267 12.63 -1.25 -7.35
CA ALA A 267 12.28 -2.56 -6.78
C ALA A 267 12.12 -3.66 -7.84
#